data_AF-J9EHD8-F1
#
_entry.id   AF-J9EHD8-F1
#
_cell.length_a   1.000
_cell.length_b   1.000
_cell.length_c   1.000
_cell.angle_alpha   90.00
_cell.angle_beta   90.00
_cell.angle_gamma   90.00
#
_symmetry.space_group_name_H-M   'P 1'
#
loop_
_entity.id
_entity.type
_entity.pdbx_description
1 polymer ?
#
loop_
_entity_poly.entity_id
_entity_poly.type
_entity_poly.pdbx_seq_one_letter_code
_entity_poly.pdbx_strand_id
1 'polypeptide(L)' 'VIVTNTVPHDVQKLRCHKIKTVDISSVLCEAIRRIYHNESMGQMFRGVTIGD' A
#
# COMPACT_ATOMS: atom_id res chain seq x y z
N VAL A 1 -4.40 -14.40 -5.27
CA VAL A 1 -3.13 -13.66 -5.05
C VAL A 1 -3.50 -12.23 -4.73
N ILE A 2 -3.01 -11.70 -3.61
CA ILE A 2 -3.28 -10.33 -3.18
C ILE A 2 -2.00 -9.55 -3.38
N VAL A 3 -2.08 -8.42 -4.09
CA VAL A 3 -0.94 -7.55 -4.40
C VAL A 3 -1.32 -6.10 -4.16
N THR A 4 -0.34 -5.23 -3.97
CA THR A 4 -0.56 -3.78 -3.93
C THR A 4 -0.48 -3.17 -5.34
N ASN A 5 -0.95 -1.95 -5.49
CA ASN A 5 -0.80 -1.15 -6.71
C ASN A 5 0.54 -0.40 -6.80
N THR A 6 1.63 -0.91 -6.19
CA THR A 6 2.98 -0.31 -6.33
C THR A 6 3.51 -0.37 -7.76
N VAL A 7 3.07 -1.36 -8.54
CA VAL A 7 3.38 -1.52 -9.96
C VAL A 7 2.07 -1.75 -10.72
N PRO A 8 1.83 -1.07 -11.85
CA PRO A 8 0.63 -1.26 -12.66
C PRO A 8 0.55 -2.69 -13.20
N HIS A 9 -0.64 -3.28 -13.15
CA HIS A 9 -0.86 -4.69 -13.52
C HIS A 9 -2.23 -4.97 -14.14
N ASP A 10 -2.83 -3.97 -14.79
CA ASP A 10 -4.16 -4.06 -15.41
C ASP A 10 -4.26 -5.19 -16.45
N VAL A 11 -3.20 -5.39 -17.24
CA VAL A 11 -3.11 -6.46 -18.24
C VAL A 11 -3.15 -7.85 -17.57
N GLN A 12 -2.43 -8.03 -16.48
CA GLN A 12 -2.42 -9.30 -15.73
C GLN A 12 -3.77 -9.55 -15.07
N LYS A 13 -4.43 -8.48 -14.59
CA LYS A 13 -5.76 -8.55 -13.98
C LYS A 13 -6.83 -8.98 -14.98
N LEU A 14 -6.76 -8.47 -16.21
CA LEU A 14 -7.62 -8.89 -17.33
C LEU A 14 -7.48 -10.38 -17.65
N ARG A 15 -6.26 -10.91 -17.56
CA ARG A 15 -5.98 -12.34 -17.83
C ARG A 15 -6.26 -13.25 -16.63
N CYS A 16 -6.28 -12.73 -15.41
CA CYS A 16 -6.36 -13.52 -14.18
C CYS A 16 -7.21 -12.84 -13.09
N HIS A 17 -8.48 -13.26 -13.01
CA HIS A 17 -9.45 -12.79 -12.01
C HIS A 17 -9.09 -13.14 -10.54
N LYS A 18 -8.09 -14.01 -10.32
CA LYS A 18 -7.59 -14.35 -8.97
C LYS A 18 -6.69 -13.27 -8.37
N ILE A 19 -6.28 -12.26 -9.16
CA ILE A 19 -5.49 -11.13 -8.69
C ILE A 19 -6.43 -10.11 -8.05
N LYS A 20 -6.26 -9.88 -6.76
CA LYS A 20 -6.93 -8.81 -6.01
C LYS A 20 -5.89 -7.75 -5.68
N THR A 21 -6.24 -6.50 -5.96
CA THR A 21 -5.36 -5.35 -5.69
C THR A 21 -5.81 -4.66 -4.42
N VAL A 22 -4.88 -4.38 -3.52
CA VAL A 22 -5.06 -3.47 -2.40
C VAL A 22 -4.48 -2.11 -2.80
N ASP A 23 -5.29 -1.07 -2.69
CA ASP A 23 -4.82 0.30 -2.93
C ASP A 23 -3.98 0.79 -1.75
N ILE A 24 -2.78 1.29 -2.03
CA ILE A 24 -1.86 1.86 -1.05
C ILE A 24 -1.65 3.37 -1.24
N SER A 25 -2.39 4.03 -2.14
CA SER A 25 -2.24 5.46 -2.38
C SER A 25 -2.44 6.30 -1.12
N SER A 26 -3.39 5.93 -0.25
CA SER A 26 -3.61 6.62 1.04
C SER A 26 -2.38 6.55 1.96
N VAL A 27 -1.70 5.40 2.02
CA VAL A 27 -0.48 5.20 2.82
C VAL A 27 0.66 6.06 2.27
N LEU A 28 0.85 6.08 0.95
CA LEU A 28 1.87 6.91 0.31
C LEU A 28 1.61 8.41 0.51
N CYS A 29 0.35 8.85 0.36
CA CYS A 29 -0.03 10.25 0.60
C CYS A 29 0.27 10.67 2.04
N GLU A 30 -0.08 9.85 3.03
CA GLU A 30 0.17 10.14 4.44
C GLU A 30 1.67 10.15 4.77
N ALA A 31 2.47 9.27 4.14
CA ALA A 31 3.92 9.31 4.27
C ALA A 31 4.50 10.63 3.76
N ILE A 32 4.09 11.08 2.57
CA ILE A 32 4.53 12.36 1.99
C ILE A 32 4.12 13.53 2.90
N ARG A 33 2.87 13.54 3.38
CA ARG A 33 2.37 14.58 4.30
C ARG A 33 3.21 14.67 5.57
N ARG A 34 3.52 13.53 6.19
CA ARG A 34 4.35 13.48 7.42
C ARG A 34 5.78 13.95 7.18
N ILE A 35 6.40 13.53 6.07
CA ILE A 35 7.74 14.00 5.69
C ILE A 35 7.73 15.52 5.52
N TYR A 36 6.72 16.07 4.83
CA TYR A 36 6.59 17.51 4.61
C TYR A 36 6.46 18.31 5.92
N HIS A 37 5.73 17.78 6.91
CA HIS A 37 5.52 18.42 8.21
C HIS A 37 6.52 17.99 9.30
N ASN A 38 7.57 17.23 8.96
CA ASN A 38 8.51 16.64 9.93
C ASN A 38 7.81 15.86 11.07
N GLU A 39 6.69 15.21 10.77
CA GLU A 39 5.98 14.36 11.71
C GLU A 39 6.57 12.95 11.77
N SER A 40 6.47 12.30 12.92
CA SER A 40 6.97 10.93 13.10
C SER A 40 6.27 9.93 12.17
N MET A 41 7.05 9.12 11.46
CA MET A 41 6.56 8.00 10.65
C MET A 41 6.10 6.81 11.49
N GLY A 42 6.49 6.72 12.77
CA GLY A 42 6.21 5.56 13.63
C GLY A 42 4.72 5.26 13.81
N GLN A 43 3.84 6.26 13.66
CA GLN A 43 2.39 6.06 13.73
C GLN A 43 1.84 5.21 12.58
N MET A 44 2.48 5.24 11.40
CA MET A 44 2.04 4.49 10.23
C MET A 44 2.23 2.98 10.36
N PHE A 45 3.07 2.54 11.31
CA PHE A 45 3.37 1.13 11.57
C PHE A 45 2.63 0.60 12.81
N ARG A 46 1.77 1.41 13.45
CA ARG A 46 0.97 0.96 14.60
C ARG A 46 -0.03 -0.09 14.15
N GLY A 47 -0.05 -1.23 14.84
CA GLY A 47 -0.94 -2.35 14.51
C GLY A 47 -0.47 -3.20 13.32
N VAL A 48 0.72 -2.95 12.77
CA VAL A 48 1.37 -3.89 11.85
C VAL A 48 1.91 -5.05 12.69
N THR A 49 1.07 -6.06 12.94
CA THR A 49 1.54 -7.37 13.37
C THR A 49 2.01 -8.11 12.13
N ILE A 50 3.30 -8.42 12.04
CA ILE A 50 3.78 -9.43 11.10
C ILE A 50 3.23 -10.74 11.67
N GLY A 51 2.10 -11.19 11.14
CA GLY A 51 1.57 -12.51 11.46
C GLY A 51 2.52 -13.55 10.90
N ASP A 52 3.06 -14.39 11.77
CA ASP A 52 3.51 -15.73 11.41
C ASP A 52 2.31 -16.57 10.93
#